data_AF-A0A1V8V292-F1
#
_entry.id   AF-A0A1V8V292-F1
#
_cell.length_a   1.000
_cell.length_b   1.000
_cell.length_c   1.000
_cell.angle_alpha   90.00
_cell.angle_beta   90.00
_cell.angle_gamma   90.00
#
_symmetry.space_group_name_H-M   'P 1'
#
loop_
_entity.id
_entity.type
_entity.pdbx_description
1 polymer ?
#
loop_
_entity_poly.entity_id
_entity_poly.type
_entity_poly.pdbx_seq_one_letter_code
_entity_poly.pdbx_strand_id
1 'polypeptide(L)'
;MSPTSPPSAIASENEKPLSSTASTDMEAGHRPQHKERHTAHTDLVRDVIIGFSDGLTVPFALTAGLSSLGSSKLVILGGLAELFSGAISMGLGAYLAGVTDKKHYEVERAREVQEVRDTPEAEEEEIYELLGKYGVGREASAGVVESLKSNEDMWVKFMMDFELQLTLPESSAWIEGLVMAFSYMFGGFLPMIPYFCFKQVLHALYTSIGITAFILLLFGYIKAIVTGTTKRDAMWSAVQTLVIGAAAAGVSYGIVKGINGVEGVQAA
;
A
#
# COMPACT_ATOMS: atom_id res chain seq x y z
N MET A 1 -68.45 41.48 26.67
CA MET A 1 -69.36 41.48 27.83
C MET A 1 -68.93 40.33 28.73
N SER A 2 -68.29 40.68 29.85
CA SER A 2 -67.94 39.79 30.98
C SER A 2 -69.21 39.26 31.69
N PRO A 3 -69.14 38.55 32.83
CA PRO A 3 -68.06 37.80 33.50
C PRO A 3 -68.58 36.38 33.90
N THR A 4 -67.84 35.51 34.60
CA THR A 4 -67.93 35.35 36.07
C THR A 4 -66.69 34.63 36.65
N SER A 5 -66.15 35.19 37.72
CA SER A 5 -65.03 34.69 38.55
C SER A 5 -65.53 33.69 39.65
N PRO A 6 -64.75 33.39 40.72
CA PRO A 6 -63.60 32.46 40.93
C PRO A 6 -64.03 31.38 42.01
N PRO A 7 -63.23 30.77 42.94
CA PRO A 7 -61.78 30.78 43.25
C PRO A 7 -61.11 29.44 43.68
N SER A 8 -59.76 29.49 43.80
CA SER A 8 -58.86 28.94 44.84
C SER A 8 -58.80 27.44 45.26
N ALA A 9 -57.54 26.95 45.32
CA ALA A 9 -56.86 26.37 46.50
C ALA A 9 -56.71 24.83 46.69
N ILE A 10 -55.43 24.43 46.81
CA ILE A 10 -54.81 23.49 47.79
C ILE A 10 -54.72 21.98 47.47
N ALA A 11 -53.47 21.58 47.17
CA ALA A 11 -52.60 20.55 47.76
C ALA A 11 -52.96 19.04 47.84
N SER A 12 -51.85 18.28 47.81
CA SER A 12 -51.57 17.00 48.50
C SER A 12 -51.50 15.73 47.64
N GLU A 13 -50.24 15.34 47.41
CA GLU A 13 -49.61 14.02 47.36
C GLU A 13 -50.41 12.70 47.49
N ASN A 14 -49.77 11.70 46.83
CA ASN A 14 -49.83 10.24 47.04
C ASN A 14 -51.10 9.54 46.55
N GLU A 15 -51.04 8.52 45.69
CA GLU A 15 -50.27 7.27 45.78
C GLU A 15 -50.13 6.58 44.42
N LYS A 16 -49.10 5.74 44.25
CA LYS A 16 -48.95 4.76 43.16
C LYS A 16 -49.60 3.44 43.60
N PRO A 17 -50.25 2.68 42.70
CA PRO A 17 -49.60 1.42 42.33
C PRO A 17 -49.67 1.11 40.82
N LEU A 18 -48.66 0.38 40.35
CA LEU A 18 -48.51 -0.12 38.99
C LEU A 18 -49.65 -1.07 38.61
N SER A 19 -50.16 -0.95 37.37
CA SER A 19 -50.39 -2.09 36.48
C SER A 19 -50.87 -1.65 35.08
N SER A 20 -50.08 -2.04 34.08
CA SER A 20 -50.50 -2.47 32.73
C SER A 20 -50.77 -1.43 31.62
N THR A 21 -49.86 -1.47 30.65
CA THR A 21 -50.05 -1.47 29.18
C THR A 21 -50.52 -0.20 28.47
N ALA A 22 -49.58 0.50 27.83
CA ALA A 22 -49.65 0.90 26.42
C ALA A 22 -48.30 1.50 25.92
N SER A 23 -47.61 0.73 25.08
CA SER A 23 -46.85 1.16 23.88
C SER A 23 -46.07 2.49 23.90
N THR A 24 -44.74 2.40 23.82
CA THR A 24 -43.92 3.06 22.79
C THR A 24 -42.56 2.35 22.77
N ASP A 25 -42.44 1.33 21.94
CA ASP A 25 -41.13 0.75 21.59
C ASP A 25 -40.39 1.80 20.77
N MET A 26 -39.40 2.45 21.38
CA MET A 26 -38.42 3.26 20.66
C MET A 26 -37.52 2.28 19.90
N GLU A 27 -37.83 2.07 18.61
CA GLU A 27 -36.89 1.48 17.66
C GLU A 27 -35.60 2.32 17.65
N ALA A 28 -34.57 1.80 18.30
CA ALA A 28 -33.21 2.27 18.11
C ALA A 28 -32.80 1.97 16.67
N GLY A 29 -32.92 2.97 15.79
CA GLY A 29 -32.51 2.90 14.40
C GLY A 29 -31.06 2.42 14.28
N HIS A 30 -30.89 1.23 13.72
CA HIS A 30 -29.61 0.64 13.39
C HIS A 30 -29.00 1.46 12.24
N ARG A 31 -28.14 2.45 12.55
CA ARG A 31 -27.37 3.14 11.51
C ARG A 31 -26.43 2.10 10.88
N PRO A 32 -26.45 1.89 9.56
CA PRO A 32 -25.49 1.01 8.93
C PRO A 32 -24.08 1.52 9.25
N GLN A 33 -23.26 0.70 9.88
CA GLN A 33 -21.84 0.99 10.06
C GLN A 33 -21.21 1.07 8.67
N HIS A 34 -20.96 2.29 8.20
CA HIS A 34 -20.16 2.53 7.01
C HIS A 34 -18.72 2.13 7.34
N LYS A 35 -18.39 0.87 7.06
CA LYS A 35 -17.08 0.28 7.35
C LYS A 35 -16.16 0.62 6.19
N GLU A 36 -15.64 1.85 6.18
CA GLU A 36 -14.59 2.23 5.25
C GLU A 36 -13.30 1.50 5.63
N ARG A 37 -12.70 0.84 4.64
CA ARG A 37 -11.50 0.03 4.83
C ARG A 37 -10.32 0.85 4.30
N HIS A 38 -9.73 1.68 5.16
CA HIS A 38 -8.60 2.53 4.80
C HIS A 38 -7.34 2.21 5.62
N THR A 39 -6.20 2.55 5.00
CA THR A 39 -4.82 2.66 5.50
C THR A 39 -3.95 1.40 5.62
N ALA A 40 -4.08 0.52 6.62
CA ALA A 40 -3.09 -0.55 6.89
C ALA A 40 -2.75 -1.52 5.74
N HIS A 41 -3.71 -1.79 4.85
CA HIS A 41 -3.53 -2.79 3.79
C HIS A 41 -2.76 -2.25 2.57
N THR A 42 -2.56 -0.94 2.45
CA THR A 42 -2.06 -0.34 1.20
C THR A 42 -0.58 -0.63 1.00
N ASP A 43 0.24 -0.48 2.04
CA ASP A 43 1.69 -0.65 1.95
C ASP A 43 2.07 -2.12 1.76
N LEU A 44 1.45 -3.02 2.52
CA LEU A 44 1.67 -4.46 2.34
C LEU A 44 1.18 -4.96 0.98
N VAL A 45 0.04 -4.47 0.48
CA VAL A 45 -0.44 -4.83 -0.88
C VAL A 45 0.51 -4.28 -1.94
N ARG A 46 1.02 -3.06 -1.77
CA ARG A 46 2.04 -2.46 -2.64
C ARG A 46 3.30 -3.31 -2.66
N ASP A 47 3.81 -3.74 -1.51
CA ASP A 47 5.01 -4.57 -1.40
C ASP A 47 4.83 -5.94 -2.05
N VAL A 48 3.65 -6.56 -1.90
CA VAL A 48 3.31 -7.81 -2.60
C VAL A 48 3.34 -7.59 -4.11
N ILE A 49 2.69 -6.53 -4.59
CA ILE A 49 2.62 -6.22 -6.03
C ILE A 49 4.01 -5.95 -6.60
N ILE A 50 4.82 -5.11 -5.93
CA ILE A 50 6.17 -4.79 -6.38
C ILE A 50 7.05 -6.03 -6.36
N GLY A 51 7.11 -6.72 -5.21
CA GLY A 51 7.95 -7.91 -5.05
C GLY A 51 7.58 -9.01 -6.04
N PHE A 52 6.30 -9.33 -6.20
CA PHE A 52 5.86 -10.38 -7.12
C PHE A 52 6.07 -10.00 -8.59
N SER A 53 5.85 -8.74 -8.96
CA SER A 53 6.08 -8.24 -10.33
C SER A 53 7.55 -8.37 -10.74
N ASP A 54 8.45 -7.94 -9.88
CA ASP A 54 9.89 -8.00 -10.13
C ASP A 54 10.39 -9.45 -10.10
N GLY A 55 9.90 -10.24 -9.14
CA GLY A 55 10.19 -11.67 -9.05
C GLY A 55 9.77 -12.42 -10.31
N LEU A 56 8.62 -12.12 -10.90
CA LEU A 56 8.22 -12.76 -12.17
C LEU A 56 9.12 -12.36 -13.34
N THR A 57 9.63 -11.13 -13.35
CA THR A 57 10.26 -10.53 -14.53
C THR A 57 11.76 -10.77 -14.56
N VAL A 58 12.46 -10.49 -13.47
CA VAL A 58 13.94 -10.49 -13.42
C VAL A 58 14.50 -11.92 -13.46
N PRO A 59 14.12 -12.85 -12.57
CA PRO A 59 14.47 -14.26 -12.65
C PRO A 59 14.11 -14.92 -13.99
N PHE A 60 12.94 -14.60 -14.55
CA PHE A 60 12.55 -15.08 -15.88
C PHE A 60 13.49 -14.56 -16.97
N ALA A 61 13.77 -13.25 -16.99
CA ALA A 61 14.64 -12.66 -17.99
C ALA A 61 16.06 -13.25 -17.91
N LEU A 62 16.61 -13.41 -16.70
CA LEU A 62 17.91 -14.03 -16.50
C LEU A 62 17.92 -15.49 -16.99
N THR A 63 16.94 -16.30 -16.58
CA THR A 63 16.89 -17.72 -16.96
C THR A 63 16.65 -17.91 -18.45
N ALA A 64 15.86 -17.05 -19.10
CA ALA A 64 15.74 -16.99 -20.55
C ALA A 64 17.10 -16.67 -21.19
N GLY A 65 17.83 -15.68 -20.66
CA GLY A 65 19.18 -15.34 -21.05
C GLY A 65 20.14 -16.53 -21.04
N LEU A 66 20.29 -17.14 -19.87
CA LEU A 66 21.19 -18.28 -19.63
C LEU A 66 20.80 -19.51 -20.45
N SER A 67 19.52 -19.65 -20.83
CA SER A 67 19.06 -20.76 -21.67
C SER A 67 19.67 -20.75 -23.07
N SER A 68 20.12 -19.59 -23.55
CA SER A 68 20.85 -19.48 -24.81
C SER A 68 22.19 -20.23 -24.81
N LEU A 69 22.77 -20.50 -23.62
CA LEU A 69 24.01 -21.26 -23.45
C LEU A 69 23.81 -22.79 -23.50
N GLY A 70 22.55 -23.27 -23.54
CA GLY A 70 22.24 -24.69 -23.74
C GLY A 70 22.47 -25.61 -22.54
N SER A 71 22.75 -25.08 -21.34
CA SER A 71 22.95 -25.87 -20.12
C SER A 71 21.89 -25.62 -19.04
N SER A 72 21.04 -26.61 -18.73
CA SER A 72 20.02 -26.50 -17.69
C SER A 72 20.64 -26.24 -16.31
N LYS A 73 21.83 -26.79 -16.06
CA LYS A 73 22.56 -26.59 -14.80
C LYS A 73 22.94 -25.12 -14.59
N LEU A 74 23.39 -24.43 -15.66
CA LEU A 74 23.72 -23.00 -15.58
C LEU A 74 22.47 -22.17 -15.31
N VAL A 75 21.36 -22.49 -15.99
CA VAL A 75 20.08 -21.79 -15.80
C VAL A 75 19.57 -21.95 -14.36
N ILE A 76 19.60 -23.17 -13.82
CA ILE A 76 19.12 -23.45 -12.46
C ILE A 76 20.02 -22.75 -11.43
N LEU A 77 21.35 -22.90 -11.52
CA LEU A 77 22.26 -22.30 -10.54
C LEU A 77 22.24 -20.78 -10.60
N GLY A 78 22.28 -20.20 -11.80
CA GLY A 78 22.22 -18.76 -11.99
C GLY A 78 20.87 -18.17 -11.56
N GLY A 79 19.77 -18.82 -11.93
CA GLY A 79 18.43 -18.40 -11.54
C GLY A 79 18.21 -18.51 -10.02
N LEU A 80 18.68 -19.57 -9.36
CA LEU A 80 18.53 -19.69 -7.91
C LEU A 80 19.40 -18.65 -7.19
N ALA A 81 20.65 -18.44 -7.65
CA ALA A 81 21.53 -17.44 -7.06
C ALA A 81 20.89 -16.04 -7.15
N GLU A 82 20.35 -15.68 -8.30
CA GLU A 82 19.65 -14.42 -8.49
C GLU A 82 18.35 -14.36 -7.67
N LEU A 83 17.55 -15.42 -7.64
CA LEU A 83 16.30 -15.46 -6.89
C LEU A 83 16.51 -15.19 -5.39
N PHE A 84 17.47 -15.89 -4.76
CA PHE A 84 17.77 -15.71 -3.35
C PHE A 84 18.45 -14.36 -3.06
N SER A 85 19.41 -13.96 -3.90
CA SER A 85 20.09 -12.66 -3.75
C SER A 85 19.12 -11.50 -3.94
N GLY A 86 18.24 -11.58 -4.93
CA GLY A 86 17.21 -10.59 -5.25
C GLY A 86 16.17 -10.48 -4.15
N ALA A 87 15.65 -11.61 -3.66
CA ALA A 87 14.69 -11.63 -2.55
C ALA A 87 15.27 -10.99 -1.27
N ILE A 88 16.51 -11.30 -0.91
CA ILE A 88 17.19 -10.69 0.24
C ILE A 88 17.38 -9.20 0.01
N SER A 89 17.86 -8.80 -1.18
CA SER A 89 18.10 -7.40 -1.50
C SER A 89 16.82 -6.56 -1.45
N MET A 90 15.73 -7.03 -2.06
CA MET A 90 14.45 -6.32 -2.05
C MET A 90 13.84 -6.28 -0.65
N GLY A 91 13.88 -7.39 0.10
CA GLY A 91 13.39 -7.43 1.47
C GLY A 91 14.13 -6.49 2.41
N LEU A 92 15.46 -6.44 2.31
CA LEU A 92 16.25 -5.46 3.06
C LEU A 92 15.97 -4.03 2.60
N GLY A 93 15.73 -3.81 1.30
CA GLY A 93 15.33 -2.51 0.75
C GLY A 93 14.02 -2.00 1.36
N ALA A 94 12.98 -2.82 1.39
CA ALA A 94 11.71 -2.48 2.04
C ALA A 94 11.86 -2.26 3.55
N TYR A 95 12.61 -3.14 4.23
CA TYR A 95 12.88 -2.96 5.66
C TYR A 95 13.59 -1.63 5.96
N LEU A 96 14.63 -1.27 5.20
CA LEU A 96 15.34 0.00 5.37
C LEU A 96 14.45 1.19 5.06
N ALA A 97 13.58 1.10 4.03
CA ALA A 97 12.61 2.13 3.72
C ALA A 97 11.65 2.36 4.90
N GLY A 98 10.99 1.32 5.41
CA GLY A 98 10.07 1.45 6.54
C GLY A 98 10.75 1.95 7.83
N VAL A 99 12.00 1.55 8.09
CA VAL A 99 12.79 2.11 9.21
C VAL A 99 13.07 3.60 9.01
N THR A 100 13.38 4.00 7.78
CA THR A 100 13.71 5.39 7.43
C THR A 100 12.47 6.26 7.53
N ASP A 101 11.34 5.81 7.00
CA ASP A 101 10.06 6.53 7.06
C ASP A 101 9.60 6.72 8.50
N LYS A 102 9.68 5.67 9.32
CA LYS A 102 9.39 5.78 10.76
C LYS A 102 10.33 6.75 11.45
N LYS A 103 11.63 6.71 11.15
CA LYS A 103 12.59 7.61 11.77
C LYS A 103 12.37 9.05 11.36
N HIS A 104 12.04 9.29 10.09
CA HIS A 104 11.70 10.60 9.56
C HIS A 104 10.47 11.16 10.29
N TYR A 105 9.41 10.36 10.43
CA TYR A 105 8.22 10.74 11.20
C TYR A 105 8.56 11.12 12.65
N GLU A 106 9.37 10.33 13.34
CA GLU A 106 9.78 10.60 14.73
C GLU A 106 10.57 11.91 14.86
N VAL A 107 11.44 12.21 13.90
CA VAL A 107 12.26 13.43 13.87
C VAL A 107 11.39 14.66 13.63
N GLU A 108 10.53 14.62 12.61
CA GLU A 108 9.65 15.74 12.31
C GLU A 108 8.63 15.98 13.43
N ARG A 109 8.05 14.92 14.00
CA ARG A 109 7.16 15.08 15.18
C ARG A 109 7.88 15.73 16.36
N ALA A 110 9.13 15.38 16.61
CA ALA A 110 9.90 15.97 17.71
C ALA A 110 10.24 17.45 17.44
N ARG A 111 10.42 17.82 16.17
CA ARG A 111 10.63 19.19 15.73
C ARG A 111 9.34 20.02 15.86
N GLU A 112 8.23 19.49 15.39
CA GLU A 112 6.90 20.10 15.48
C GLU A 112 6.50 20.40 16.94
N VAL A 113 6.78 19.47 17.85
CA VAL A 113 6.56 19.69 19.29
C VAL A 113 7.39 20.87 19.83
N GLN A 114 8.59 21.11 19.29
CA GLN A 114 9.42 22.24 19.69
C GLN A 114 8.87 23.54 19.10
N GLU A 115 8.52 23.55 17.81
CA GLU A 115 7.97 24.73 17.11
C GLU A 115 6.64 25.19 17.74
N VAL A 116 5.72 24.27 18.07
CA VAL A 116 4.46 24.60 18.78
C VAL A 116 4.70 25.22 20.17
N ARG A 117 5.80 24.87 20.85
CA ARG A 117 6.13 25.40 22.19
C ARG A 117 6.92 26.69 22.16
N ASP A 118 7.88 26.78 21.25
CA ASP A 118 8.85 27.87 21.18
C ASP A 118 8.34 29.03 20.31
N THR A 119 7.53 28.75 19.29
CA THR A 119 7.00 29.73 18.32
C THR A 119 5.49 29.58 18.06
N PRO A 120 4.62 29.53 19.09
CA PRO A 120 3.19 29.24 18.93
C PRO A 120 2.42 30.25 18.06
N GLU A 121 2.85 31.51 18.03
CA GLU A 121 2.22 32.54 17.18
C GLU A 121 2.49 32.30 15.69
N ALA A 122 3.66 31.76 15.34
CA ALA A 122 4.00 31.41 13.97
C ALA A 122 3.19 30.19 13.52
N GLU A 123 3.20 29.11 14.32
CA GLU A 123 2.43 27.88 14.05
C GLU A 123 0.91 28.13 13.93
N GLU A 124 0.39 29.09 14.69
CA GLU A 124 -1.01 29.51 14.55
C GLU A 124 -1.28 30.15 13.17
N GLU A 125 -0.37 31.01 12.68
CA GLU A 125 -0.51 31.62 11.36
C GLU A 125 -0.43 30.57 10.25
N GLU A 126 0.40 29.54 10.40
CA GLU A 126 0.49 28.43 9.45
C GLU A 126 -0.83 27.67 9.32
N ILE A 127 -1.57 27.44 10.42
CA ILE A 127 -2.90 26.84 10.35
C ILE A 127 -3.89 27.75 9.60
N TYR A 128 -3.86 29.07 9.83
CA TYR A 128 -4.72 29.99 9.09
C TYR A 128 -4.39 30.00 7.60
N GLU A 129 -3.11 29.99 7.24
CA GLU A 129 -2.67 29.93 5.85
C GLU A 129 -3.08 28.61 5.19
N LEU A 130 -2.88 27.48 5.87
CA LEU A 130 -3.27 26.15 5.42
C LEU A 130 -4.77 26.08 5.15
N LEU A 131 -5.61 26.47 6.11
CA LEU A 131 -7.07 26.50 5.96
C LEU A 131 -7.51 27.52 4.90
N GLY A 132 -6.78 28.63 4.77
CA GLY A 132 -6.98 29.62 3.72
C GLY A 132 -6.81 29.06 2.31
N LYS A 133 -5.90 28.09 2.10
CA LYS A 133 -5.75 27.37 0.81
C LYS A 133 -7.02 26.59 0.43
N TYR A 134 -7.83 26.18 1.41
CA TYR A 134 -9.14 25.54 1.21
C TYR A 134 -10.30 26.54 1.13
N GLY A 135 -10.02 27.85 1.15
CA GLY A 135 -11.03 28.91 1.13
C GLY A 135 -11.70 29.17 2.48
N VAL A 136 -11.16 28.63 3.57
CA VAL A 136 -11.67 28.89 4.92
C VAL A 136 -11.01 30.15 5.46
N GLY A 137 -11.79 31.23 5.56
CA GLY A 137 -11.30 32.52 6.04
C GLY A 137 -10.92 32.49 7.53
N ARG A 138 -10.01 33.39 7.92
CA ARG A 138 -9.45 33.46 9.29
C ARG A 138 -10.51 33.50 10.40
N GLU A 139 -11.58 34.26 10.20
CA GLU A 139 -12.70 34.34 11.16
C GLU A 139 -13.39 32.98 11.38
N ALA A 140 -13.58 32.20 10.32
CA ALA A 140 -14.18 30.87 10.41
C ALA A 140 -13.23 29.84 11.05
N SER A 141 -11.92 29.97 10.82
CA SER A 141 -10.89 29.09 11.36
C SER A 141 -10.53 29.39 12.82
N ALA A 142 -10.80 30.60 13.33
CA ALA A 142 -10.37 31.03 14.67
C ALA A 142 -10.81 30.08 15.80
N GLY A 143 -12.05 29.60 15.74
CA GLY A 143 -12.55 28.63 16.74
C GLY A 143 -11.87 27.26 16.67
N VAL A 144 -11.45 26.84 15.47
CA VAL A 144 -10.71 25.57 15.27
C VAL A 144 -9.30 25.70 15.84
N VAL A 145 -8.60 26.79 15.49
CA VAL A 145 -7.26 27.10 15.99
C VAL A 145 -7.26 27.16 17.52
N GLU A 146 -8.18 27.90 18.13
CA GLU A 146 -8.28 27.99 19.59
C GLU A 146 -8.57 26.62 20.24
N SER A 147 -9.36 25.77 19.58
CA SER A 147 -9.61 24.42 20.06
C SER A 147 -8.35 23.54 19.98
N LEU A 148 -7.56 23.65 18.90
CA LEU A 148 -6.28 22.93 18.76
C LEU A 148 -5.26 23.40 19.79
N LYS A 149 -5.18 24.72 20.04
CA LYS A 149 -4.32 25.32 21.08
C LYS A 149 -4.56 24.76 22.47
N SER A 150 -5.79 24.35 22.77
CA SER A 150 -6.12 23.75 24.07
C SER A 150 -5.50 22.36 24.30
N ASN A 151 -5.01 21.69 23.25
CA ASN A 151 -4.43 20.37 23.31
C ASN A 151 -3.20 20.26 22.38
N GLU A 152 -2.00 20.42 22.96
CA GLU A 152 -0.72 20.36 22.26
C GLU A 152 -0.58 19.10 21.37
N ASP A 153 -0.96 17.92 21.88
CA ASP A 153 -0.85 16.68 21.10
C ASP A 153 -1.75 16.68 19.86
N MET A 154 -2.94 17.28 19.95
CA MET A 154 -3.87 17.41 18.82
C MET A 154 -3.43 18.50 17.84
N TRP A 155 -2.81 19.57 18.33
CA TRP A 155 -2.21 20.60 17.48
C TRP A 155 -1.04 20.01 16.68
N VAL A 156 -0.06 19.40 17.34
CA VAL A 156 1.06 18.72 16.69
C VAL A 156 0.55 17.67 15.71
N LYS A 157 -0.45 16.88 16.09
CA LYS A 157 -1.04 15.90 15.17
C LYS A 157 -1.66 16.56 13.94
N PHE A 158 -2.36 17.69 14.10
CA PHE A 158 -2.93 18.43 12.99
C PHE A 158 -1.85 18.92 12.02
N MET A 159 -0.75 19.48 12.54
CA MET A 159 0.38 19.93 11.71
C MET A 159 1.04 18.76 10.98
N MET A 160 1.32 17.66 11.69
CA MET A 160 1.83 16.42 11.08
C MET A 160 0.91 15.90 9.95
N ASP A 161 -0.41 15.85 10.18
CA ASP A 161 -1.37 15.27 9.22
C ASP A 161 -1.62 16.18 8.00
N PHE A 162 -1.67 17.51 8.18
CA PHE A 162 -2.13 18.43 7.11
C PHE A 162 -1.04 19.32 6.53
N GLU A 163 -0.08 19.76 7.34
CA GLU A 163 0.98 20.68 6.93
C GLU A 163 2.17 19.88 6.39
N LEU A 164 2.67 18.92 7.17
CA LEU A 164 3.76 18.01 6.74
C LEU A 164 3.27 16.79 5.93
N GLN A 165 1.99 16.44 6.02
CA GLN A 165 1.39 15.27 5.35
C GLN A 165 2.07 13.95 5.72
N LEU A 166 2.55 13.86 6.96
CA LEU A 166 3.24 12.71 7.52
C LEU A 166 2.31 11.94 8.46
N THR A 167 1.98 10.72 8.08
CA THR A 167 1.22 9.78 8.92
C THR A 167 2.15 8.77 9.58
N LEU A 168 1.80 8.33 10.79
CA LEU A 168 2.54 7.26 11.46
C LEU A 168 2.46 5.97 10.62
N PRO A 169 3.61 5.35 10.26
CA PRO A 169 3.60 4.07 9.55
C PRO A 169 2.85 3.00 10.36
N GLU A 170 1.83 2.38 9.76
CA GLU A 170 0.98 1.40 10.43
C GLU A 170 1.60 -0.01 10.44
N SER A 171 2.40 -0.35 9.43
CA SER A 171 3.11 -1.63 9.32
C SER A 171 4.48 -1.59 10.01
N SER A 172 4.90 -2.76 10.51
CA SER A 172 6.26 -2.94 10.98
C SER A 172 7.18 -3.14 9.78
N ALA A 173 8.27 -2.37 9.70
CA ALA A 173 9.26 -2.46 8.63
C ALA A 173 9.77 -3.90 8.40
N TRP A 174 9.86 -4.72 9.46
CA TRP A 174 10.26 -6.13 9.33
C TRP A 174 9.24 -6.95 8.54
N ILE A 175 7.94 -6.65 8.71
CA ILE A 175 6.86 -7.32 7.99
C ILE A 175 6.88 -6.93 6.52
N GLU A 176 7.03 -5.63 6.22
CA GLU A 176 7.19 -5.11 4.85
C GLU A 176 8.35 -5.81 4.13
N GLY A 177 9.52 -5.86 4.77
CA GLY A 177 10.69 -6.54 4.23
C GLY A 177 10.46 -8.03 3.95
N LEU A 178 9.82 -8.75 4.89
CA LEU A 178 9.51 -10.17 4.69
C LEU A 178 8.48 -10.38 3.58
N VAL A 179 7.41 -9.58 3.54
CA VAL A 179 6.37 -9.65 2.52
C VAL A 179 6.96 -9.39 1.14
N MET A 180 7.82 -8.39 0.99
CA MET A 180 8.50 -8.10 -0.28
C MET A 180 9.42 -9.25 -0.70
N ALA A 181 10.27 -9.75 0.22
CA ALA A 181 11.19 -10.86 -0.07
C ALA A 181 10.47 -12.14 -0.50
N PHE A 182 9.42 -12.54 0.24
CA PHE A 182 8.67 -13.74 -0.11
C PHE A 182 7.88 -13.57 -1.41
N SER A 183 7.30 -12.39 -1.64
CA SER A 183 6.59 -12.11 -2.90
C SER A 183 7.53 -12.22 -4.10
N TYR A 184 8.76 -11.69 -3.99
CA TYR A 184 9.81 -11.86 -4.99
C TYR A 184 10.19 -13.32 -5.21
N MET A 185 10.47 -14.03 -4.11
CA MET A 185 10.85 -15.44 -4.13
C MET A 185 9.79 -16.30 -4.84
N PHE A 186 8.52 -16.13 -4.48
CA PHE A 186 7.42 -16.87 -5.08
C PHE A 186 7.22 -16.51 -6.55
N GLY A 187 7.28 -15.22 -6.89
CA GLY A 187 7.19 -14.76 -8.28
C GLY A 187 8.28 -15.37 -9.16
N GLY A 188 9.53 -15.34 -8.69
CA GLY A 188 10.68 -15.81 -9.46
C GLY A 188 10.86 -17.32 -9.52
N PHE A 189 10.34 -18.04 -8.54
CA PHE A 189 10.36 -19.50 -8.59
C PHE A 189 9.46 -20.06 -9.71
N LEU A 190 8.33 -19.40 -10.01
CA LEU A 190 7.37 -19.87 -11.01
C LEU A 190 7.96 -20.05 -12.42
N PRO A 191 8.67 -19.05 -13.01
CA PRO A 191 9.38 -19.22 -14.28
C PRO A 191 10.45 -20.32 -14.27
N MET A 192 10.99 -20.66 -13.09
CA MET A 192 12.08 -21.62 -12.96
C MET A 192 11.61 -23.08 -12.96
N ILE A 193 10.37 -23.36 -12.53
CA ILE A 193 9.83 -24.72 -12.39
C ILE A 193 10.12 -25.62 -13.60
N PRO A 194 9.90 -25.19 -14.87
CA PRO A 194 10.16 -26.04 -16.03
C PRO A 194 11.61 -26.52 -16.16
N TYR A 195 12.59 -25.74 -15.72
CA TYR A 195 14.00 -26.11 -15.83
C TYR A 195 14.38 -27.28 -14.91
N PHE A 196 13.63 -27.50 -13.83
CA PHE A 196 13.79 -28.68 -12.98
C PHE A 196 13.14 -29.94 -13.56
N CYS A 197 12.07 -29.77 -14.35
CA CYS A 197 11.30 -30.89 -14.89
C CYS A 197 11.82 -31.41 -16.23
N PHE A 198 12.39 -30.54 -17.08
CA PHE A 198 12.82 -30.91 -18.43
C PHE A 198 14.33 -31.00 -18.57
N LYS A 199 14.81 -32.09 -19.19
CA LYS A 199 16.24 -32.29 -19.47
C LYS A 199 16.77 -31.40 -20.59
N GLN A 200 15.93 -31.06 -21.57
CA GLN A 200 16.32 -30.24 -22.72
C GLN A 200 15.98 -28.77 -22.47
N VAL A 201 17.02 -27.92 -22.45
CA VAL A 201 16.92 -26.49 -22.11
C VAL A 201 15.89 -25.75 -22.97
N LEU A 202 15.86 -26.01 -24.28
CA LEU A 202 14.93 -25.32 -25.17
C LEU A 202 13.46 -25.68 -24.87
N HIS A 203 13.18 -26.94 -24.56
CA HIS A 203 11.83 -27.35 -24.14
C HIS A 203 11.45 -26.72 -22.79
N ALA A 204 12.40 -26.64 -21.85
CA ALA A 204 12.21 -25.93 -20.58
C ALA A 204 11.92 -24.43 -20.80
N LEU A 205 12.68 -23.78 -21.69
CA LEU A 205 12.52 -22.37 -22.03
C LEU A 205 11.15 -22.07 -22.64
N TYR A 206 10.72 -22.80 -23.67
CA TYR A 206 9.41 -22.55 -24.27
C TYR A 206 8.26 -22.80 -23.31
N THR A 207 8.39 -23.81 -22.44
CA THR A 207 7.41 -24.07 -21.39
C THR A 207 7.38 -22.94 -20.34
N SER A 208 8.57 -22.45 -19.94
CA SER A 208 8.72 -21.30 -19.04
C SER A 208 8.13 -20.02 -19.63
N ILE A 209 8.37 -19.74 -20.92
CA ILE A 209 7.76 -18.60 -21.63
C ILE A 209 6.23 -18.69 -21.56
N GLY A 210 5.65 -19.86 -21.86
CA GLY A 210 4.20 -20.04 -21.82
C GLY A 210 3.60 -19.81 -20.43
N ILE A 211 4.21 -20.39 -19.40
CA ILE A 211 3.78 -20.24 -18.00
C ILE A 211 3.92 -18.79 -17.53
N THR A 212 5.08 -18.17 -17.74
CA THR A 212 5.34 -16.81 -17.31
C THR A 212 4.46 -15.81 -18.05
N ALA A 213 4.24 -15.97 -19.36
CA ALA A 213 3.34 -15.10 -20.12
C ALA A 213 1.90 -15.15 -19.57
N PHE A 214 1.40 -16.35 -19.25
CA PHE A 214 0.09 -16.51 -18.63
C PHE A 214 0.03 -15.84 -17.25
N ILE A 215 1.04 -16.03 -16.41
CA ILE A 215 1.08 -15.43 -15.07
C ILE A 215 1.19 -13.91 -15.14
N LEU A 216 2.01 -13.35 -16.04
CA LEU A 216 2.15 -11.89 -16.22
C LEU A 216 0.82 -11.25 -16.66
N LEU A 217 0.09 -11.89 -17.57
CA LEU A 217 -1.24 -11.43 -17.98
C LEU A 217 -2.23 -11.47 -16.80
N LEU A 218 -2.28 -12.59 -16.08
CA LEU A 218 -3.17 -12.76 -14.93
C LEU A 218 -2.84 -11.76 -13.82
N PHE A 219 -1.57 -11.62 -13.49
CA PHE A 219 -1.08 -10.71 -12.46
C PHE A 219 -1.34 -9.24 -12.83
N GLY A 220 -1.01 -8.83 -14.06
CA GLY A 220 -1.25 -7.46 -14.51
C GLY A 220 -2.73 -7.08 -14.50
N TYR A 221 -3.63 -8.03 -14.77
CA TYR A 221 -5.08 -7.85 -14.65
C TYR A 221 -5.54 -7.74 -13.19
N ILE A 222 -5.11 -8.67 -12.32
CA ILE A 222 -5.49 -8.69 -10.90
C ILE A 222 -5.00 -7.42 -10.19
N LYS A 223 -3.72 -7.05 -10.38
CA LYS A 223 -3.11 -5.84 -9.83
C LYS A 223 -3.99 -4.61 -10.11
N ALA A 224 -4.40 -4.44 -11.36
CA ALA A 224 -5.17 -3.28 -11.77
C ALA A 224 -6.58 -3.25 -11.18
N ILE A 225 -7.22 -4.41 -10.97
CA ILE A 225 -8.51 -4.50 -10.27
C ILE A 225 -8.35 -4.16 -8.80
N VAL A 226 -7.30 -4.66 -8.14
CA VAL A 226 -7.01 -4.38 -6.73
C VAL A 226 -6.76 -2.88 -6.52
N THR A 227 -6.16 -2.20 -7.50
CA THR A 227 -5.97 -0.73 -7.50
C THR A 227 -7.24 0.05 -7.85
N GLY A 228 -8.38 -0.61 -8.11
CA GLY A 228 -9.67 0.05 -8.34
C GLY A 228 -9.88 0.61 -9.76
N THR A 229 -9.12 0.13 -10.75
CA THR A 229 -9.22 0.62 -12.14
C THR A 229 -10.38 -0.01 -12.92
N THR A 230 -10.74 0.58 -14.06
CA THR A 230 -11.79 0.02 -14.92
C THR A 230 -11.33 -1.29 -15.57
N LYS A 231 -12.29 -2.14 -16.02
CA LYS A 231 -11.96 -3.39 -16.72
C LYS A 231 -11.07 -3.17 -17.95
N ARG A 232 -11.23 -2.03 -18.65
CA ARG A 232 -10.42 -1.66 -19.81
C ARG A 232 -8.97 -1.40 -19.41
N ASP A 233 -8.77 -0.65 -18.34
CA ASP A 233 -7.45 -0.32 -17.83
C ASP A 233 -6.75 -1.57 -17.27
N ALA A 234 -7.51 -2.49 -16.66
CA ALA A 234 -6.99 -3.78 -16.20
C ALA A 234 -6.48 -4.65 -17.35
N MET A 235 -7.19 -4.70 -18.48
CA MET A 235 -6.69 -5.38 -19.68
C MET A 235 -5.42 -4.72 -20.22
N TRP A 236 -5.35 -3.39 -20.21
CA TRP A 236 -4.15 -2.68 -20.63
C TRP A 236 -2.95 -2.96 -19.71
N SER A 237 -3.17 -2.97 -18.39
CA SER A 237 -2.16 -3.33 -17.40
C SER A 237 -1.62 -4.75 -17.60
N ALA A 238 -2.48 -5.71 -17.93
CA ALA A 238 -2.07 -7.08 -18.28
C ALA A 238 -1.12 -7.10 -19.48
N VAL A 239 -1.50 -6.40 -20.57
CA VAL A 239 -0.67 -6.31 -21.78
C VAL A 239 0.65 -5.60 -21.50
N GLN A 240 0.63 -4.48 -20.77
CA GLN A 240 1.84 -3.73 -20.40
C GLN A 240 2.81 -4.61 -19.59
N THR A 241 2.29 -5.34 -18.60
CA THR A 241 3.09 -6.23 -17.75
C THR A 241 3.74 -7.35 -18.58
N LEU A 242 2.99 -7.94 -19.52
CA LEU A 242 3.52 -8.94 -20.45
C LEU A 242 4.60 -8.34 -21.36
N VAL A 243 4.39 -7.15 -21.92
CA VAL A 243 5.33 -6.49 -22.83
C VAL A 243 6.64 -6.15 -22.11
N ILE A 244 6.57 -5.65 -20.87
CA ILE A 244 7.77 -5.37 -20.06
C ILE A 244 8.54 -6.67 -19.80
N GLY A 245 7.85 -7.74 -19.40
CA GLY A 245 8.49 -9.04 -19.18
C GLY A 245 9.12 -9.63 -20.44
N ALA A 246 8.42 -9.55 -21.57
CA ALA A 246 8.92 -10.01 -22.86
C ALA A 246 10.14 -9.20 -23.33
N ALA A 247 10.11 -7.88 -23.14
CA ALA A 247 11.24 -6.99 -23.47
C ALA A 247 12.46 -7.31 -22.61
N ALA A 248 12.29 -7.44 -21.28
CA ALA A 248 13.38 -7.78 -20.37
C ALA A 248 14.03 -9.14 -20.74
N ALA A 249 13.21 -10.17 -20.98
CA ALA A 249 13.69 -11.48 -21.40
C ALA A 249 14.37 -11.45 -22.78
N GLY A 250 13.80 -10.73 -23.73
CA GLY A 250 14.38 -10.56 -25.07
C GLY A 250 15.75 -9.88 -25.04
N VAL A 251 15.89 -8.80 -24.24
CA VAL A 251 17.16 -8.09 -24.05
C VAL A 251 18.19 -8.99 -23.38
N SER A 252 17.82 -9.67 -22.28
CA SER A 252 18.71 -10.60 -21.58
C SER A 252 19.19 -11.74 -22.50
N TYR A 253 18.26 -12.38 -23.24
CA TYR A 253 18.59 -13.39 -24.25
C TYR A 253 19.53 -12.85 -25.32
N GLY A 254 19.27 -11.66 -25.84
CA GLY A 254 20.12 -11.00 -26.84
C GLY A 254 21.54 -10.74 -26.33
N ILE A 255 21.69 -10.24 -25.10
CA ILE A 255 22.99 -9.95 -24.49
C ILE A 255 23.80 -11.24 -24.31
N VAL A 256 23.22 -12.26 -23.66
CA VAL A 256 23.96 -13.51 -23.38
C VAL A 256 24.36 -14.22 -24.67
N LYS A 257 23.44 -14.30 -25.64
CA LYS A 257 23.73 -14.90 -26.94
C LYS A 257 24.77 -14.11 -27.73
N GLY A 258 24.73 -12.78 -27.67
CA GLY A 258 25.67 -11.89 -28.34
C GLY A 258 27.11 -12.07 -27.82
N ILE A 259 27.29 -12.08 -26.50
CA ILE A 259 28.61 -12.27 -25.87
C ILE A 259 29.17 -13.66 -26.21
N ASN A 260 28.38 -14.72 -26.06
CA ASN A 260 28.82 -16.08 -26.39
C ASN A 260 29.17 -16.26 -27.88
N GLY A 261 28.48 -15.53 -28.77
CA GLY A 261 28.81 -15.51 -30.20
C GLY A 261 30.16 -14.85 -30.52
N VAL A 262 30.56 -13.82 -29.77
CA VAL A 262 31.85 -13.13 -29.96
C VAL A 262 33.01 -13.98 -29.47
N GLU A 263 32.87 -14.65 -28.32
CA GLU A 263 33.91 -15.55 -27.79
C GLU A 263 34.15 -16.76 -28.70
N GLY A 264 33.10 -17.31 -29.31
CA GLY A 264 33.22 -18.40 -30.28
C GLY A 264 33.96 -18.04 -31.56
N VAL A 265 33.99 -16.75 -31.94
CA VAL A 265 34.72 -16.24 -33.12
C VAL A 265 36.19 -15.95 -32.79
N GLN A 266 36.53 -15.61 -31.54
CA GLN A 266 37.92 -15.39 -31.13
C GLN A 266 38.67 -16.69 -30.80
N ALA A 267 37.95 -17.78 -30.50
CA ALA A 267 38.51 -19.09 -30.20
C ALA A 267 38.66 -20.00 -31.44
N ALA A 268 38.25 -19.54 -32.63
CA ALA A 268 38.32 -20.25 -33.92
C ALA A 268 39.36 -19.61 -34.84
#